data_AF-A0A7Y6BT61-F1
#
_entry.id   AF-A0A7Y6BT61-F1
#
_cell.length_a   1.000
_cell.length_b   1.000
_cell.length_c   1.000
_cell.angle_alpha   90.00
_cell.angle_beta   90.00
_cell.angle_gamma   90.00
#
_symmetry.space_group_name_H-M   'P 1'
#
loop_
_entity.id
_entity.type
_entity.pdbx_description
1 polymer ?
#
loop_
_entity_poly.entity_id
_entity_poly.type
_entity_poly.pdbx_seq_one_letter_code
_entity_poly.pdbx_strand_id
1 'polypeptide(L)'
;MYKLSDAFINGIREKADEDPVSNGKWHRAYLESTILDSNSSIKVVSVYTAALFTDPIMLSAFKENIESLYEELSKDGLDEVTAAIIRLAIDGLWYSELIRVGNLNNEMKEIVYEQLASTINSK
;
A
#
# COMPACT_ATOMS: atom_id res chain seq x y z
N MET A 1 8.70 -7.28 -16.80
CA MET A 1 7.63 -6.33 -16.40
C MET A 1 6.90 -6.82 -15.14
N TYR A 2 6.80 -8.13 -14.87
CA TYR A 2 6.29 -8.71 -13.61
C TYR A 2 7.00 -8.27 -12.31
N LYS A 3 8.26 -7.83 -12.40
CA LYS A 3 9.12 -7.57 -11.24
C LYS A 3 8.66 -6.45 -10.30
N LEU A 4 7.77 -5.54 -10.72
CA LEU A 4 7.46 -4.34 -9.94
C LEU A 4 6.43 -4.61 -8.84
N SER A 5 5.35 -5.34 -9.14
CA SER A 5 4.41 -5.80 -8.11
C SER A 5 5.08 -6.77 -7.15
N ASP A 6 5.89 -7.70 -7.66
CA ASP A 6 6.60 -8.67 -6.82
C ASP A 6 7.56 -7.97 -5.85
N ALA A 7 8.35 -7.00 -6.34
CA ALA A 7 9.26 -6.22 -5.50
C ALA A 7 8.51 -5.41 -4.43
N PHE A 8 7.38 -4.80 -4.80
CA PHE A 8 6.55 -4.06 -3.85
C PHE A 8 5.98 -4.97 -2.75
N ILE A 9 5.38 -6.10 -3.13
CA ILE A 9 4.84 -7.07 -2.18
C ILE A 9 5.95 -7.65 -1.28
N ASN A 10 7.10 -8.00 -1.85
CA ASN A 10 8.22 -8.52 -1.06
C ASN A 10 8.76 -7.47 -0.08
N GLY A 11 8.84 -6.20 -0.47
CA GLY A 11 9.23 -5.12 0.45
C GLY A 11 8.24 -4.94 1.61
N ILE A 12 6.94 -5.14 1.38
CA ILE A 12 5.94 -5.17 2.45
C ILE A 12 6.15 -6.38 3.36
N ARG A 13 6.37 -7.58 2.79
CA ARG A 13 6.62 -8.81 3.56
C ARG A 13 7.85 -8.67 4.46
N GLU A 14 8.96 -8.18 3.91
CA GLU A 14 10.20 -7.95 4.66
C GLU A 14 9.96 -7.04 5.86
N LYS A 15 9.30 -5.89 5.67
CA LYS A 15 8.94 -4.98 6.77
C LYS A 15 8.00 -5.61 7.79
N ALA A 16 6.99 -6.38 7.33
CA ALA A 16 6.06 -7.05 8.22
C ALA A 16 6.72 -8.18 9.03
N ASP A 17 7.78 -8.80 8.52
CA ASP A 17 8.56 -9.82 9.22
C ASP A 17 9.56 -9.22 10.21
N GLU A 18 10.06 -8.01 9.94
CA GLU A 18 10.92 -7.24 10.85
C GLU A 18 10.15 -6.54 11.98
N ASP A 19 8.83 -6.39 11.84
CA ASP A 19 8.00 -5.71 12.82
C ASP A 19 7.90 -6.50 14.14
N PRO A 20 8.32 -5.92 15.29
CA PRO A 20 8.31 -6.61 16.57
C PRO A 20 6.89 -6.81 17.15
N VAL A 21 5.88 -6.10 16.63
CA VAL A 21 4.50 -6.16 17.13
C VAL A 21 3.65 -6.94 16.13
N SER A 22 3.27 -8.17 16.47
CA SER A 22 2.52 -9.04 15.55
C SER A 22 1.17 -8.48 15.08
N ASN A 23 0.47 -7.69 15.92
CA ASN A 23 -0.81 -7.08 15.58
C ASN A 23 -0.60 -5.83 14.70
N GLY A 24 -1.30 -5.74 13.58
CA GLY A 24 -1.23 -4.60 12.66
C GLY A 24 0.06 -4.50 11.84
N LYS A 25 0.93 -5.53 11.85
CA LYS A 25 2.25 -5.49 11.20
C LYS A 25 2.15 -5.35 9.69
N TRP A 26 1.17 -6.00 9.07
CA TRP A 26 0.96 -5.92 7.63
C TRP A 26 0.44 -4.54 7.22
N HIS A 27 -0.47 -3.96 8.01
CA HIS A 27 -0.98 -2.60 7.75
C HIS A 27 0.10 -1.53 7.95
N ARG A 28 0.98 -1.67 8.97
CA ARG A 28 2.14 -0.76 9.14
C ARG A 28 3.10 -0.87 7.96
N ALA A 29 3.50 -2.09 7.61
CA ALA A 29 4.38 -2.33 6.47
C ALA A 29 3.78 -1.80 5.14
N TYR A 30 2.46 -1.95 4.96
CA TYR A 30 1.76 -1.42 3.79
C TYR A 30 1.72 0.11 3.76
N LEU A 31 1.41 0.73 4.90
CA LEU A 31 1.39 2.19 5.07
C LEU A 31 2.76 2.80 4.74
N GLU A 32 3.83 2.24 5.34
CA GLU A 32 5.20 2.69 5.13
C GLU A 32 5.67 2.50 3.68
N SER A 33 5.42 1.33 3.09
CA SER A 33 5.84 1.03 1.72
C SER A 33 5.12 1.88 0.68
N THR A 34 3.88 2.27 0.96
CA THR A 34 3.08 3.04 0.01
C THR A 34 3.37 4.54 0.08
N ILE A 35 3.62 5.08 1.28
CA ILE A 35 3.77 6.53 1.49
C ILE A 35 5.24 6.96 1.45
N LEU A 36 6.15 6.20 2.07
CA LEU A 36 7.56 6.59 2.20
C LEU A 36 8.40 6.20 0.96
N ASP A 37 7.97 5.23 0.16
CA ASP A 37 8.70 4.76 -1.04
C ASP A 37 8.20 5.40 -2.36
N SER A 38 7.46 6.50 -2.24
CA SER A 38 6.93 7.30 -3.37
C SER A 38 8.02 7.97 -4.24
N ASN A 39 9.30 7.77 -3.91
CA ASN A 39 10.47 8.19 -4.69
C ASN A 39 10.79 7.28 -5.89
N SER A 40 10.10 6.15 -6.05
CA SER A 40 10.11 5.43 -7.33
C SER A 40 9.67 6.40 -8.44
N SER A 41 10.50 6.56 -9.48
CA SER A 41 10.28 7.63 -10.46
C SER A 41 8.84 7.57 -10.98
N ILE A 42 8.03 8.60 -10.71
CA ILE A 42 6.59 8.66 -11.03
C ILE A 42 6.29 8.24 -12.47
N LYS A 43 7.26 8.44 -13.38
CA LYS A 43 7.21 8.01 -14.78
C LYS A 43 7.21 6.49 -14.98
N VAL A 44 7.98 5.73 -14.19
CA VAL A 44 7.98 4.25 -14.23
C VAL A 44 6.67 3.72 -13.66
N VAL A 45 6.16 4.32 -12.58
CA VAL A 45 4.88 3.95 -11.98
C VAL A 45 3.72 4.24 -12.95
N SER A 46 3.72 5.38 -13.64
CA SER A 46 2.64 5.73 -14.57
C SER A 46 2.61 4.84 -15.82
N VAL A 47 3.77 4.47 -16.37
CA VAL A 47 3.86 3.51 -17.49
C VAL A 47 3.43 2.12 -17.04
N TYR A 48 3.84 1.69 -15.84
CA TYR A 48 3.41 0.42 -15.26
C TYR A 48 1.88 0.38 -15.08
N THR A 49 1.30 1.45 -14.53
CA THR A 49 -0.16 1.53 -14.35
C THR A 49 -0.92 1.58 -15.68
N ALA A 50 -0.43 2.31 -16.69
CA ALA A 50 -1.05 2.28 -18.01
C ALA A 50 -1.03 0.86 -18.63
N ALA A 51 0.06 0.13 -18.44
CA ALA A 51 0.18 -1.25 -18.88
C ALA A 51 -0.77 -2.18 -18.11
N LEU A 52 -0.95 -2.02 -16.80
CA LEU A 52 -1.94 -2.75 -16.01
C LEU A 52 -3.37 -2.62 -16.57
N PHE A 53 -3.74 -1.44 -17.07
CA PHE A 53 -5.08 -1.20 -17.62
C PHE A 53 -5.26 -1.64 -19.08
N THR A 54 -4.17 -1.97 -19.78
CA THR A 54 -4.20 -2.28 -21.23
C THR A 54 -3.70 -3.68 -21.58
N ASP A 55 -3.01 -4.35 -20.67
CA ASP A 55 -2.50 -5.73 -20.81
C ASP A 55 -3.21 -6.67 -19.82
N PRO A 56 -4.10 -7.57 -20.31
CA PRO A 56 -4.81 -8.52 -19.46
C PRO A 56 -3.93 -9.49 -18.68
N ILE A 57 -2.77 -9.88 -19.23
CA ILE A 57 -1.85 -10.82 -18.58
C ILE A 57 -1.19 -10.12 -17.39
N MET A 58 -0.76 -8.88 -17.60
CA MET A 58 -0.17 -8.05 -16.55
C MET A 58 -1.19 -7.74 -15.44
N LEU A 59 -2.45 -7.47 -15.81
CA LEU A 59 -3.53 -7.30 -14.85
C LEU A 59 -3.77 -8.56 -14.01
N SER A 60 -3.72 -9.75 -14.62
CA SER A 60 -3.88 -11.02 -13.89
C SER A 60 -2.79 -11.21 -12.84
N ALA A 61 -1.52 -11.04 -13.23
CA ALA A 61 -0.38 -11.19 -12.30
C ALA A 61 -0.41 -10.13 -11.18
N PHE A 62 -0.87 -8.92 -11.46
CA PHE A 62 -1.07 -7.90 -10.45
C PHE A 62 -2.18 -8.27 -9.46
N LYS A 63 -3.31 -8.78 -9.96
CA LYS A 63 -4.42 -9.23 -9.11
C LYS A 63 -3.97 -10.33 -8.15
N GLU A 64 -3.30 -11.35 -8.65
CA GLU A 64 -2.79 -12.46 -7.82
C GLU A 64 -1.88 -11.95 -6.68
N ASN A 65 -0.99 -11.01 -6.98
CA ASN A 65 -0.11 -10.39 -5.98
C ASN A 65 -0.86 -9.57 -4.93
N ILE A 66 -1.82 -8.76 -5.36
CA ILE A 66 -2.62 -7.91 -4.46
C ILE A 66 -3.58 -8.76 -3.62
N GLU A 67 -4.20 -9.79 -4.20
CA GLU A 67 -5.06 -10.74 -3.47
C GLU A 67 -4.26 -11.43 -2.36
N SER A 68 -3.04 -11.88 -2.64
CA SER A 68 -2.16 -12.45 -1.62
C SER A 68 -1.85 -11.47 -0.48
N LEU A 69 -1.61 -10.18 -0.79
CA LEU A 69 -1.41 -9.17 0.26
C LEU A 69 -2.70 -8.94 1.07
N TYR A 70 -3.85 -8.90 0.41
CA TYR A 70 -5.14 -8.66 1.08
C TYR A 70 -5.52 -9.81 2.00
N GLU A 71 -5.14 -11.05 1.66
CA GLU A 71 -5.27 -12.19 2.57
C GLU A 71 -4.45 -12.01 3.86
N GLU A 72 -3.23 -11.48 3.76
CA GLU A 72 -2.40 -11.19 4.94
C GLU A 72 -2.99 -10.04 5.77
N LEU A 73 -3.41 -8.95 5.13
CA LEU A 73 -4.08 -7.82 5.79
C LEU A 73 -5.36 -8.27 6.52
N SER A 74 -6.12 -9.20 5.96
CA SER A 74 -7.34 -9.72 6.60
C SER A 74 -7.08 -10.49 7.90
N LYS A 75 -5.85 -10.98 8.08
CA LYS A 75 -5.43 -11.78 9.25
C LYS A 75 -4.56 -10.97 10.23
N ASP A 76 -4.44 -9.67 10.02
CA ASP A 76 -3.50 -8.79 10.73
C ASP A 76 -3.97 -8.36 12.13
N GLY A 77 -5.01 -9.02 12.67
CA GLY A 77 -5.52 -8.81 14.04
C GLY A 77 -6.29 -7.51 14.28
N LEU A 78 -6.47 -6.68 13.25
CA LEU A 78 -7.31 -5.48 13.31
C LEU A 78 -8.80 -5.81 13.17
N ASP A 79 -9.64 -4.90 13.64
CA ASP A 79 -11.07 -4.90 13.32
C ASP A 79 -11.25 -4.78 11.80
N GLU A 80 -12.06 -5.65 11.20
CA GLU A 80 -12.31 -5.73 9.76
C GLU A 80 -12.71 -4.39 9.15
N VAL A 81 -13.57 -3.62 9.83
CA VAL A 81 -14.01 -2.31 9.32
C VAL A 81 -12.86 -1.30 9.37
N THR A 82 -12.10 -1.30 10.46
CA THR A 82 -10.92 -0.43 10.62
C THR A 82 -9.84 -0.77 9.58
N ALA A 83 -9.55 -2.06 9.38
CA ALA A 83 -8.61 -2.55 8.38
C ALA A 83 -9.01 -2.11 6.96
N ALA A 84 -10.29 -2.26 6.61
CA ALA A 84 -10.82 -1.83 5.33
C ALA A 84 -10.67 -0.31 5.11
N ILE A 85 -10.97 0.51 6.13
CA ILE A 85 -10.80 1.97 6.06
C ILE A 85 -9.32 2.34 5.85
N ILE A 86 -8.40 1.72 6.61
CA ILE A 86 -6.97 1.97 6.51
C ILE A 86 -6.46 1.62 5.11
N ARG A 87 -6.81 0.43 4.60
CA ARG A 87 -6.45 0.00 3.23
C ARG A 87 -6.93 0.99 2.18
N LEU A 88 -8.21 1.38 2.23
CA LEU A 88 -8.79 2.34 1.28
C LEU A 88 -8.13 3.72 1.37
N ALA A 89 -7.76 4.18 2.56
CA ALA A 89 -7.05 5.44 2.75
C ALA A 89 -5.63 5.38 2.15
N ILE A 90 -4.88 4.30 2.41
CA ILE A 90 -3.56 4.06 1.83
C ILE A 90 -3.63 4.03 0.30
N ASP A 91 -4.58 3.27 -0.25
CA ASP A 91 -4.83 3.19 -1.70
C ASP A 91 -5.12 4.59 -2.28
N GLY A 92 -6.02 5.35 -1.63
CA GLY A 92 -6.41 6.69 -2.06
C GLY A 92 -5.25 7.69 -2.08
N LEU A 93 -4.38 7.64 -1.06
CA LEU A 93 -3.17 8.46 -1.01
C LEU A 93 -2.24 8.14 -2.19
N TRP A 94 -2.00 6.85 -2.45
CA TRP A 94 -1.19 6.40 -3.59
C TRP A 94 -1.77 6.84 -4.93
N TYR A 95 -3.07 6.64 -5.14
CA TYR A 95 -3.75 7.07 -6.36
C TYR A 95 -3.64 8.57 -6.57
N SER A 96 -3.84 9.38 -5.53
CA SER A 96 -3.76 10.85 -5.62
C SER A 96 -2.38 11.33 -6.10
N GLU A 97 -1.30 10.68 -5.64
CA GLU A 97 0.06 10.97 -6.07
C GLU A 97 0.32 10.54 -7.51
N LEU A 98 -0.20 9.38 -7.91
CA LEU A 98 -0.02 8.83 -9.24
C LEU A 98 -0.69 9.68 -10.32
N ILE A 99 -1.97 10.05 -10.14
CA ILE A 99 -2.74 10.78 -11.14
C ILE A 99 -2.65 12.30 -11.00
N ARG A 100 -2.00 12.80 -9.92
CA ARG A 100 -1.86 14.22 -9.59
C ARG A 100 -3.19 14.95 -9.44
N VAL A 101 -4.17 14.28 -8.85
CA VAL A 101 -5.49 14.84 -8.50
C VAL A 101 -5.80 14.50 -7.05
N GLY A 102 -6.25 15.49 -6.28
CA GLY A 102 -6.59 15.30 -4.86
C GLY A 102 -5.37 15.17 -3.94
N ASN A 103 -4.16 15.48 -4.43
CA ASN A 103 -2.93 15.44 -3.64
C ASN A 103 -3.05 16.33 -2.42
N LEU A 104 -2.70 15.75 -1.27
CA LEU A 104 -2.57 16.50 -0.04
C LEU A 104 -1.23 17.25 -0.05
N ASN A 105 -1.17 18.41 0.60
CA ASN A 105 0.12 19.05 0.86
C ASN A 105 0.93 18.19 1.87
N ASN A 106 2.23 18.43 1.99
CA ASN A 106 3.11 17.58 2.81
C ASN A 106 2.68 17.53 4.29
N GLU A 107 2.24 18.66 4.84
CA GLU A 107 1.75 18.75 6.22
C GLU A 107 0.52 17.85 6.44
N MET A 108 -0.47 17.92 5.55
CA MET A 108 -1.67 17.09 5.66
C MET A 108 -1.37 15.61 5.39
N LYS A 109 -0.40 15.29 4.52
CA LYS A 109 0.07 13.90 4.33
C LYS A 109 0.66 13.32 5.62
N GLU A 110 1.48 14.11 6.31
CA GLU A 110 2.11 13.71 7.57
C GLU A 110 1.04 13.48 8.65
N ILE A 111 0.07 14.39 8.80
CA ILE A 111 -1.05 14.25 9.74
C ILE A 111 -1.87 12.99 9.44
N VAL A 112 -2.20 12.74 8.17
CA VAL A 112 -2.96 11.54 7.77
C VAL A 112 -2.14 10.27 8.03
N TYR A 113 -0.84 10.28 7.71
CA TYR A 113 0.07 9.17 8.00
C TYR A 113 0.08 8.84 9.50
N GLU A 114 0.29 9.85 10.35
CA GLU A 114 0.31 9.68 11.81
C GLU A 114 -1.03 9.16 12.34
N GLN A 115 -2.15 9.67 11.81
CA GLN A 115 -3.48 9.21 12.20
C GLN A 115 -3.70 7.74 11.82
N LEU A 116 -3.28 7.32 10.62
CA LEU A 116 -3.37 5.92 10.19
C LEU A 116 -2.48 5.02 11.06
N ALA A 117 -1.22 5.42 11.29
CA ALA A 117 -0.30 4.68 12.15
C ALA A 117 -0.83 4.54 13.59
N SER A 118 -1.36 5.62 14.16
CA SER A 118 -2.00 5.62 15.47
C SER A 118 -3.20 4.67 15.52
N THR A 119 -4.04 4.69 14.48
CA THR A 119 -5.22 3.81 14.39
C THR A 119 -4.82 2.34 14.32
N ILE A 120 -3.75 2.00 13.57
CA ILE A 120 -3.21 0.64 13.50
C ILE A 120 -2.70 0.18 14.88
N ASN A 121 -2.08 1.08 15.64
CA ASN A 121 -1.45 0.76 16.93
C ASN A 121 -2.40 0.80 18.14
N SER A 122 -3.65 1.23 17.97
CA SER A 122 -4.57 1.51 19.08
C SER A 122 -5.25 0.27 19.69
N LYS A 123 -4.72 -0.95 19.49
CA LYS A 123 -5.25 -2.19 20.10
C LYS A 123 -4.16 -3.19 20.46
#